data_AF-A0A1Q7N9Q8-F1
#
_entry.id   AF-A0A1Q7N9Q8-F1
#
_cell.length_a   1.000
_cell.length_b   1.000
_cell.length_c   1.000
_cell.angle_alpha   90.00
_cell.angle_beta   90.00
_cell.angle_gamma   90.00
#
_symmetry.space_group_name_H-M   'P 1'
#
loop_
_entity.id
_entity.type
_entity.pdbx_description
1 polymer ?
#
loop_
_entity_poly.entity_id
_entity_poly.type
_entity_poly.pdbx_seq_one_letter_code
_entity_poly.pdbx_strand_id
1 'polypeptide(L)'
;MLVADLMCSRGYLQQIGRHGIAGTKTSVLARAAFEITVPTIAEAALAGEVEELKGVTENVIVGANIPIGTGTVDLYMKVVEDG
;
A
#
# COMPACT_ATOMS: atom_id res chain seq x y z
N MET A 1 9.69 -15.21 -12.87
CA MET A 1 9.96 -13.94 -13.58
C MET A 1 9.00 -12.91 -12.99
N LEU A 2 9.39 -12.13 -11.98
CA LEU A 2 8.44 -11.43 -11.09
C LEU A 2 7.43 -10.51 -11.79
N VAL A 3 7.85 -9.74 -12.80
CA VAL A 3 6.94 -8.83 -13.52
C VAL A 3 5.89 -9.62 -14.31
N ALA A 4 6.31 -10.67 -15.01
CA ALA A 4 5.39 -11.52 -15.77
C ALA A 4 4.43 -12.27 -14.84
N ASP A 5 4.94 -12.78 -13.70
CA ASP A 5 4.13 -13.46 -12.70
C ASP A 5 3.07 -12.52 -12.10
N LEU A 6 3.45 -11.27 -11.78
CA LEU A 6 2.53 -10.23 -11.31
C LEU A 6 1.44 -9.93 -12.35
N MET A 7 1.82 -9.71 -13.60
CA MET A 7 0.90 -9.38 -14.69
C MET A 7 -0.07 -10.51 -15.04
N CYS A 8 0.28 -11.78 -14.75
CA CYS A 8 -0.55 -12.93 -15.06
C CYS A 8 -1.17 -13.59 -13.82
N SER A 9 -1.01 -13.01 -12.63
CA SER A 9 -1.42 -13.61 -11.35
C SER A 9 -2.90 -13.94 -11.23
N ARG A 10 -3.77 -13.25 -11.98
CA ARG A 10 -5.23 -13.51 -12.04
C ARG A 10 -5.65 -14.51 -13.12
N GLY A 11 -4.72 -15.18 -13.79
CA GLY A 11 -5.01 -16.13 -14.86
C GLY A 11 -5.24 -15.49 -16.24
N TYR A 12 -5.04 -14.19 -16.37
CA TYR A 12 -5.01 -13.44 -17.64
C TYR A 12 -4.03 -12.27 -17.53
N LEU A 13 -3.60 -11.72 -18.67
CA LEU A 13 -2.65 -10.60 -18.71
C LEU A 13 -3.31 -9.30 -18.26
N GLN A 14 -2.78 -8.70 -17.20
CA GLN A 14 -3.21 -7.41 -16.66
C GLN A 14 -2.26 -6.29 -17.07
N GLN A 15 -2.83 -5.13 -17.42
CA GLN A 15 -2.04 -3.91 -17.59
C GLN A 15 -1.53 -3.36 -16.25
N ILE A 16 -0.44 -2.59 -16.28
CA ILE A 16 0.15 -1.98 -15.06
C ILE A 16 -0.63 -0.74 -14.61
N GLY A 17 -1.21 0.03 -15.55
CA GLY A 17 -1.85 1.33 -15.25
C GLY A 17 -3.20 1.25 -14.53
N ARG A 18 -3.91 2.38 -14.42
CA ARG A 18 -5.15 2.50 -13.61
C ARG A 18 -6.28 1.51 -13.94
N HIS A 19 -6.39 1.03 -15.18
CA HIS A 19 -7.39 0.01 -15.53
C HIS A 19 -6.93 -1.43 -15.25
N GLY A 20 -5.79 -1.61 -14.57
CA GLY A 20 -5.26 -2.90 -14.18
C GLY A 20 -4.65 -2.85 -12.78
N ILE A 21 -3.41 -3.33 -12.63
CA ILE A 21 -2.79 -3.60 -11.33
C ILE A 21 -2.84 -2.38 -10.40
N ALA A 22 -2.47 -1.19 -10.90
CA ALA A 22 -2.42 0.02 -10.07
C ALA A 22 -3.79 0.48 -9.54
N GLY A 23 -4.85 0.41 -10.36
CA GLY A 23 -6.19 0.82 -9.94
C GLY A 23 -6.93 -0.20 -9.09
N THR A 24 -6.46 -1.44 -9.05
CA THR A 24 -7.02 -2.49 -8.19
C THR A 24 -6.34 -2.63 -6.83
N LYS A 25 -5.42 -1.70 -6.48
CA LYS A 25 -4.85 -1.65 -5.13
C LYS A 25 -5.94 -1.40 -4.09
N THR A 26 -5.78 -2.01 -2.92
CA THR A 26 -6.73 -1.86 -1.81
C THR A 26 -6.63 -0.48 -1.16
N SER A 27 -5.43 0.07 -1.03
CA SER A 27 -5.22 1.40 -0.46
C SER A 27 -5.77 2.51 -1.39
N VAL A 28 -6.61 3.37 -0.82
CA VAL A 28 -7.13 4.57 -1.49
C VAL A 28 -5.99 5.51 -1.86
N LEU A 29 -5.06 5.74 -0.92
CA LEU A 29 -3.91 6.60 -1.15
C LEU A 29 -3.00 6.04 -2.25
N ALA A 30 -2.80 4.73 -2.28
CA ALA A 30 -2.00 4.09 -3.32
C ALA A 30 -2.63 4.17 -4.71
N ARG A 31 -3.98 4.09 -4.82
CA ARG A 31 -4.70 4.34 -6.09
C ARG A 31 -4.61 5.82 -6.50
N ALA A 32 -4.84 6.72 -5.56
CA ALA A 32 -4.86 8.16 -5.80
C ALA A 32 -3.49 8.75 -6.21
N ALA A 33 -2.40 8.17 -5.73
CA ALA A 33 -1.04 8.62 -6.03
C ALA A 33 -0.53 8.26 -7.44
N PHE A 34 -1.23 7.39 -8.19
CA PHE A 34 -0.70 6.89 -9.47
C PHE A 34 -1.13 7.71 -10.70
N GLU A 35 -2.43 7.93 -10.89
CA GLU A 35 -2.95 8.57 -12.13
C GLU A 35 -4.14 9.51 -11.90
N ILE A 36 -5.06 9.18 -10.99
CA ILE A 36 -6.27 9.97 -10.74
C ILE A 36 -6.33 10.25 -9.24
N THR A 37 -6.06 11.49 -8.83
CA THR A 37 -5.92 11.83 -7.40
C THR A 37 -7.23 12.28 -6.76
N VAL A 38 -7.72 13.48 -7.11
CA VAL A 38 -8.89 14.09 -6.46
C VAL A 38 -10.17 13.25 -6.64
N PRO A 39 -10.52 12.76 -7.85
CA PRO A 39 -11.72 11.94 -8.02
C PRO A 39 -11.69 10.65 -7.18
N THR A 40 -10.55 9.95 -7.14
CA THR A 40 -10.39 8.72 -6.36
C THR A 40 -10.61 8.95 -4.87
N ILE A 41 -10.07 10.05 -4.33
CA ILE A 41 -10.27 10.40 -2.91
C ILE A 41 -11.73 10.77 -2.65
N ALA A 42 -12.36 11.54 -3.54
CA ALA A 42 -13.75 11.95 -3.39
C ALA A 42 -14.70 10.74 -3.43
N GLU A 43 -14.52 9.82 -4.37
CA GLU A 43 -15.30 8.59 -4.50
C GLU A 43 -15.12 7.68 -3.27
N ALA A 44 -13.88 7.48 -2.83
CA ALA A 44 -13.58 6.70 -1.63
C ALA A 44 -14.22 7.29 -0.36
N ALA A 45 -14.19 8.63 -0.22
CA ALA A 45 -14.82 9.32 0.89
C ALA A 45 -16.36 9.16 0.87
N LEU A 46 -16.98 9.23 -0.31
CA LEU A 46 -18.42 8.99 -0.47
C LEU A 46 -18.81 7.54 -0.15
N ALA A 47 -17.95 6.58 -0.51
CA ALA A 47 -18.16 5.16 -0.21
C ALA A 47 -17.83 4.77 1.25
N GLY A 48 -17.23 5.68 2.02
CA GLY A 48 -16.80 5.41 3.39
C GLY A 48 -15.62 4.44 3.48
N GLU A 49 -14.77 4.40 2.46
CA GLU A 49 -13.56 3.58 2.49
C GLU A 49 -12.60 4.06 3.59
N VAL A 50 -11.94 3.11 4.25
CA VAL A 50 -10.96 3.37 5.32
C VAL A 50 -9.58 2.93 4.86
N GLU A 51 -8.60 3.82 5.01
CA GLU A 51 -7.20 3.52 4.72
C GLU A 51 -6.57 2.78 5.91
N GLU A 52 -6.01 1.59 5.65
CA GLU A 52 -5.42 0.73 6.68
C GLU A 52 -3.89 0.93 6.83
N LEU A 53 -3.24 1.71 5.96
CA LEU A 53 -1.81 2.02 6.03
C LEU A 53 -0.92 0.76 6.04
N LYS A 54 -1.25 -0.26 5.23
CA LYS A 54 -0.51 -1.54 5.22
C LYS A 54 0.58 -1.62 4.15
N GLY A 55 0.55 -0.77 3.15
CA GLY A 55 1.47 -0.76 2.02
C GLY A 55 2.51 0.36 2.07
N VAL A 56 3.38 0.37 1.07
CA VAL A 56 4.52 1.29 1.02
C VAL A 56 4.08 2.73 0.73
N THR A 57 3.22 2.93 -0.27
CA THR A 57 2.88 4.26 -0.80
C THR A 57 2.17 5.12 0.25
N GLU A 58 1.20 4.53 0.92
CA GLU A 58 0.38 5.17 1.92
C GLU A 58 1.19 5.52 3.18
N ASN A 59 2.11 4.66 3.63
CA ASN A 59 3.01 4.97 4.75
C ASN A 59 4.01 6.08 4.43
N VAL A 60 4.51 6.13 3.18
CA VAL A 60 5.35 7.25 2.70
C VAL A 60 4.57 8.58 2.77
N ILE A 61 3.32 8.59 2.30
CA ILE A 61 2.50 9.81 2.24
C ILE A 61 2.24 10.38 3.63
N VAL A 62 1.91 9.53 4.61
CA VAL A 62 1.58 9.97 5.97
C VAL A 62 2.81 10.12 6.89
N GLY A 63 4.01 9.78 6.40
CA GLY A 63 5.24 9.84 7.19
C GLY A 63 5.34 8.77 8.28
N ALA A 64 4.68 7.63 8.10
CA ALA A 64 4.75 6.48 9.01
C ALA A 64 5.89 5.52 8.63
N ASN A 65 6.13 4.53 9.50
CA ASN A 65 7.13 3.49 9.21
C ASN A 65 6.70 2.68 7.98
N ILE A 66 7.62 2.46 7.03
CA ILE A 66 7.33 1.76 5.78
C ILE A 66 7.57 0.26 6.00
N PRO A 67 6.61 -0.64 5.69
CA PRO A 67 6.69 -2.07 6.00
C PRO A 67 7.59 -2.85 5.03
N ILE A 68 8.79 -2.34 4.75
CA ILE A 68 9.84 -2.96 3.96
C ILE A 68 11.22 -2.53 4.49
N GLY A 69 12.25 -3.32 4.21
CA GLY A 69 13.62 -2.98 4.64
C GLY A 69 13.73 -2.98 6.17
N THR A 70 14.19 -1.88 6.76
CA THR A 70 14.33 -1.76 8.22
C THR A 70 13.01 -1.68 8.96
N GLY A 71 11.91 -1.32 8.28
CA GLY A 71 10.59 -1.23 8.90
C GLY A 71 9.88 -2.58 9.07
N THR A 72 10.51 -3.70 8.72
CA THR A 72 9.97 -5.06 8.92
C THR A 72 10.38 -5.70 10.24
N VAL A 73 11.20 -5.01 11.05
CA VAL A 73 11.75 -5.54 12.30
C VAL A 73 11.33 -4.64 13.46
N ASP A 74 10.77 -5.26 14.49
CA ASP A 74 10.52 -4.63 15.78
C ASP A 74 11.60 -5.06 16.77
N LEU A 75 12.22 -4.08 17.44
CA LEU A 75 13.24 -4.33 18.46
C LEU A 75 12.62 -4.24 19.85
N TYR A 76 12.87 -5.26 20.66
CA TYR A 76 12.41 -5.32 22.05
C TYR A 76 13.59 -5.58 22.97
N MET A 77 13.66 -4.85 24.08
CA MET A 77 14.66 -5.03 25.13
C MET A 77 13.95 -5.12 26.47
N LYS A 78 14.27 -6.16 27.26
CA LYS A 78 13.88 -6.23 28.68
C LYS A 78 14.94 -5.53 29.50
N VAL A 79 14.54 -4.53 30.27
CA VAL A 79 15.39 -3.95 31.31
C VAL A 79 15.34 -4.89 32.52
N VAL A 80 16.50 -5.37 32.95
CA VAL A 80 16.63 -6.08 34.22
C VAL A 80 16.83 -5.02 35.28
N GLU A 81 15.90 -4.90 36.22
CA GLU A 81 16.08 -4.05 37.40
C GLU A 81 16.99 -4.82 38.39
N ASP A 82 18.18 -4.28 38.65
CA ASP A 82 19.07 -4.80 39.69
C ASP A 82 18.50 -4.43 41.07
N GLY A 83 18.13 -5.46 41.85
CA GLY A 83 17.81 -5.38 43.27
C GLY A 83 18.95 -5.88 44.13
#